data_AF-A0A9D9KWU8-F1
#
_entry.id   AF-A0A9D9KWU8-F1
#
_cell.length_a   1.000
_cell.length_b   1.000
_cell.length_c   1.000
_cell.angle_alpha   90.00
_cell.angle_beta   90.00
_cell.angle_gamma   90.00
#
_symmetry.space_group_name_H-M   'P 1'
#
loop_
_entity.id
_entity.type
_entity.pdbx_description
1 polymer ?
#
loop_
_entity_poly.entity_id
_entity_poly.type
_entity_poly.pdbx_seq_one_letter_code
_entity_poly.pdbx_strand_id
1 'polypeptide(L)' 'MQHYITLTNSEIAELISEHIHSERDRYIMKMKLIDGYTYEKIAEIVDMSPRYVRSIVKKQTDRLKIDLKLTRN' A
#
# COMPACT_ATOMS: atom_id res chain seq x y z
N MET A 1 -24.16 2.42 -10.91
CA MET A 1 -23.74 2.22 -9.52
C MET A 1 -22.45 1.42 -9.54
N GLN A 2 -21.33 1.99 -9.09
CA GLN A 2 -20.09 1.21 -8.91
C GLN A 2 -20.24 0.39 -7.64
N HIS A 3 -20.23 -0.93 -7.77
CA HIS A 3 -20.15 -1.83 -6.62
C HIS A 3 -18.71 -1.80 -6.11
N TYR A 4 -18.50 -1.28 -4.91
CA TYR A 4 -17.19 -1.33 -4.25
C TYR A 4 -17.05 -2.66 -3.53
N ILE A 5 -16.12 -3.49 -3.99
CA ILE A 5 -15.69 -4.69 -3.27
C ILE A 5 -14.62 -4.24 -2.28
N THR A 6 -14.90 -4.35 -0.98
CA THR A 6 -13.90 -4.15 0.05
C THR A 6 -13.04 -5.40 0.14
N LEU A 7 -11.76 -5.30 -0.25
CA LEU A 7 -10.80 -6.37 -0.08
C LEU A 7 -10.48 -6.55 1.41
N THR A 8 -10.39 -7.80 1.85
CA THR A 8 -9.86 -8.18 3.16
C THR A 8 -8.35 -7.96 3.24
N ASN A 9 -7.82 -7.88 4.46
CA ASN A 9 -6.37 -7.76 4.68
C ASN A 9 -5.57 -8.89 4.03
N SER A 10 -6.12 -10.12 4.02
CA SER A 10 -5.48 -11.27 3.38
C SER A 10 -5.42 -11.14 1.86
N GLU A 11 -6.53 -10.71 1.22
CA GLU A 11 -6.56 -10.47 -0.24
C GLU A 11 -5.60 -9.35 -0.64
N ILE A 12 -5.50 -8.28 0.17
CA ILE A 12 -4.52 -7.21 -0.03
C ILE A 12 -3.09 -7.76 0.07
N ALA A 13 -2.81 -8.60 1.08
CA ALA A 13 -1.49 -9.18 1.27
C ALA A 13 -1.07 -10.12 0.12
N GLU A 14 -2.00 -10.89 -0.42
CA GLU A 14 -1.80 -11.76 -1.58
C GLU A 14 -1.51 -10.94 -2.84
N LEU A 15 -2.34 -9.93 -3.14
CA LEU A 15 -2.13 -9.02 -4.28
C LEU A 15 -0.77 -8.32 -4.24
N ILE A 16 -0.37 -7.84 -3.06
CA ILE A 16 0.96 -7.24 -2.85
C ILE A 16 2.06 -8.27 -3.15
N SER A 17 1.91 -9.50 -2.68
CA SER A 17 2.94 -10.54 -2.82
C SER A 17 3.06 -11.04 -4.26
N GLU A 18 1.96 -11.13 -4.99
CA GLU A 18 1.90 -11.57 -6.37
C GLU A 18 2.53 -10.55 -7.34
N HIS A 19 2.22 -9.26 -7.17
CA HIS A 19 2.57 -8.24 -8.16
C HIS A 19 3.75 -7.33 -7.80
N ILE A 20 4.20 -7.32 -6.54
CA ILE A 20 5.30 -6.47 -6.07
C ILE A 20 6.48 -7.34 -5.66
N HIS A 21 7.48 -7.45 -6.53
CA HIS A 21 8.64 -8.30 -6.30
C HIS A 21 9.68 -7.72 -5.33
N SER A 22 9.71 -6.39 -5.16
CA SER A 22 10.58 -5.75 -4.16
C SER A 22 10.05 -5.97 -2.76
N GLU A 23 10.85 -6.63 -1.91
CA GLU A 23 10.51 -6.89 -0.50
C GLU A 23 10.25 -5.60 0.29
N ARG A 24 11.13 -4.61 0.10
CA ARG A 24 10.96 -3.28 0.68
C ARG A 24 9.62 -2.66 0.30
N ASP A 25 9.29 -2.67 -1.00
CA ASP A 25 8.05 -2.06 -1.47
C ASP A 25 6.82 -2.85 -0.95
N ARG A 26 6.90 -4.19 -0.86
CA ARG A 26 5.85 -5.00 -0.20
C ARG A 26 5.65 -4.59 1.25
N TYR A 27 6.74 -4.44 1.99
CA TYR A 27 6.70 -4.05 3.40
C TYR A 27 6.05 -2.67 3.58
N ILE A 28 6.46 -1.69 2.76
CA ILE A 28 5.86 -0.35 2.71
C ILE A 28 4.35 -0.42 2.41
N MET A 29 3.95 -1.24 1.43
CA MET A 29 2.55 -1.37 1.04
C MET A 29 1.69 -2.04 2.11
N LYS A 30 2.21 -3.06 2.81
CA LYS A 30 1.50 -3.70 3.93
C LYS A 30 1.29 -2.71 5.08
N MET A 31 2.33 -1.99 5.50
CA MET A 31 2.19 -0.93 6.51
C MET A 31 1.15 0.12 6.12
N LYS A 32 1.06 0.44 4.83
CA LYS A 32 0.14 1.47 4.35
C LYS A 32 -1.31 0.99 4.24
N LEU A 33 -1.53 -0.17 3.64
CA LEU A 33 -2.85 -0.66 3.25
C LEU A 33 -3.49 -1.57 4.30
N ILE A 34 -2.68 -2.26 5.10
CA ILE A 34 -3.14 -3.23 6.10
C ILE A 34 -3.03 -2.61 7.50
N ASP A 35 -1.86 -2.08 7.86
CA ASP A 35 -1.62 -1.52 9.21
C ASP A 35 -2.10 -0.07 9.35
N GLY A 36 -2.43 0.60 8.24
CA GLY A 36 -3.00 1.95 8.24
C GLY A 36 -2.04 3.07 8.60
N TYR A 37 -0.72 2.84 8.56
CA TYR A 37 0.27 3.85 8.93
C TYR A 37 0.27 5.09 8.03
N THR A 38 0.65 6.22 8.61
CA THR A 38 0.91 7.46 7.89
C THR A 38 2.20 7.36 7.09
N TYR A 39 2.36 8.19 6.06
CA TYR A 39 3.59 8.19 5.26
C TYR A 39 4.80 8.58 6.11
N GLU A 40 4.60 9.46 7.08
CA GLU A 40 5.59 9.95 8.03
C GLU A 40 6.04 8.82 8.96
N LYS A 41 5.11 8.00 9.46
CA LYS A 41 5.47 6.86 10.32
C LYS A 41 6.21 5.77 9.55
N ILE A 42 5.77 5.46 8.34
CA ILE A 42 6.46 4.49 7.48
C ILE A 42 7.87 4.98 7.17
N ALA A 43 8.02 6.26 6.81
CA ALA A 43 9.31 6.90 6.54
C ALA A 43 10.30 6.75 7.70
N GLU A 44 9.84 6.96 8.94
CA GLU A 44 10.63 6.73 10.16
C GLU A 44 11.07 5.26 10.27
N ILE A 45 10.17 4.31 10.04
CA ILE A 45 10.44 2.86 10.17
C ILE A 45 11.45 2.36 9.13
N VAL A 46 11.35 2.84 7.89
CA VAL A 46 12.20 2.35 6.78
C VAL A 46 13.41 3.24 6.49
N ASP A 47 13.65 4.25 7.33
CA ASP A 47 14.72 5.26 7.16
C ASP A 47 14.73 5.90 5.77
N MET A 48 13.58 6.45 5.36
CA MET A 48 13.41 7.11 4.06
C MET A 48 12.68 8.43 4.20
N SER A 49 12.84 9.32 3.20
CA SER A 49 12.03 10.54 3.18
C SER A 49 10.53 10.21 2.97
N PRO A 50 9.60 10.91 3.65
CA PRO A 50 8.16 10.74 3.42
C PRO A 50 7.74 10.95 1.96
N ARG A 51 8.46 11.80 1.23
CA ARG A 51 8.25 12.02 -0.22
C ARG A 51 8.55 10.77 -1.03
N TYR A 52 9.64 10.07 -0.72
CA TYR A 52 9.99 8.85 -1.42
C TYR A 52 9.01 7.72 -1.11
N VAL A 53 8.61 7.57 0.16
CA VAL A 53 7.55 6.61 0.55
C VAL A 53 6.26 6.89 -0.22
N ARG A 54 5.81 8.15 -0.31
CA ARG A 54 4.63 8.52 -1.12
C ARG A 54 4.77 8.12 -2.59
N SER A 55 5.96 8.30 -3.17
CA SER A 55 6.21 7.92 -4.57
C SER A 55 6.15 6.41 -4.79
N ILE A 56 6.67 5.61 -3.85
CA ILE A 56 6.57 4.14 -3.86
C ILE A 56 5.10 3.73 -3.78
N VAL A 57 4.38 4.23 -2.77
CA VAL A 57 2.97 3.88 -2.56
C VAL A 57 2.14 4.22 -3.80
N LYS A 58 2.31 5.42 -4.37
CA LYS A 58 1.61 5.81 -5.60
C LYS A 58 1.93 4.85 -6.76
N LYS A 59 3.21 4.62 -7.05
CA LYS A 59 3.65 3.73 -8.13
C LYS A 59 3.08 2.33 -8.01
N GLN A 60 3.07 1.78 -6.79
CA GLN A 60 2.59 0.42 -6.56
C GLN A 60 1.06 0.33 -6.53
N THR A 61 0.39 1.37 -6.04
CA THR A 61 -1.07 1.51 -6.15
C THR A 61 -1.52 1.53 -7.61
N ASP A 62 -0.85 2.32 -8.45
CA ASP A 62 -1.11 2.37 -9.90
C ASP A 62 -0.87 0.99 -10.56
N ARG A 63 0.16 0.25 -10.12
CA ARG A 63 0.44 -1.11 -10.58
C ARG A 63 -0.67 -2.10 -10.21
N LEU A 64 -1.16 -2.02 -8.97
CA LEU A 64 -2.24 -2.89 -8.49
C LEU A 64 -3.62 -2.46 -9.03
N LYS A 65 -3.72 -1.29 -9.68
CA LYS A 65 -4.98 -0.66 -10.13
C LYS A 65 -5.99 -0.49 -8.98
N ILE A 66 -5.49 -0.28 -7.78
CA ILE A 66 -6.31 -0.01 -6.59
C ILE A 66 -6.44 1.51 -6.45
N ASP A 67 -7.58 2.02 -6.02
CA ASP A 67 -7.69 3.43 -5.60
C ASP A 67 -7.55 3.50 -4.07
N LEU A 68 -6.58 4.28 -3.57
CA LEU A 68 -6.36 4.50 -2.13
C LEU A 68 -7.55 5.19 -1.44
N LYS A 69 -8.48 5.77 -2.20
CA LYS A 69 -9.75 6.26 -1.65
C LYS A 69 -10.69 5.13 -1.21
N LEU A 70 -10.45 3.89 -1.63
CA LEU A 70 -11.28 2.71 -1.36
C LEU A 70 -10.84 1.89 -0.14
N THR A 71 -9.67 2.18 0.43
CA THR A 71 -9.08 1.42 1.56
C THR A 71 -9.42 2.00 2.93
N ARG A 72 -10.53 2.75 3.04
CA ARG A 72 -11.04 3.26 4.33
C ARG A 72 -12.41 2.65 4.63
N ASN A 73 -12.42 1.72 5.58
CA ASN A 73 -13.52 1.55 6.54
C ASN A 73 -13.17 2.32 7.81
#